data_AF-A0A7C3LPG5-F1
#
_entry.id   AF-A0A7C3LPG5-F1
#
_cell.length_a   1.000
_cell.length_b   1.000
_cell.length_c   1.000
_cell.angle_alpha   90.00
_cell.angle_beta   90.00
_cell.angle_gamma   90.00
#
_symmetry.space_group_name_H-M   'P 1'
#
loop_
_entity.id
_entity.type
_entity.pdbx_description
1 polymer ?
#
loop_
_entity_poly.entity_id
_entity_poly.type
_entity_poly.pdbx_seq_one_letter_code
_entity_poly.pdbx_strand_id
1 'polypeptide(L)'
;MTKKKEPEISFEEALDELEKITRDLESGKLTLDASIEAYERGMNLKKICQDMLARAEKKLESLEKNEKGQIEKKTIQNGKSQAPEEEPDELF
;
A
#
# COMPACT_ATOMS: atom_id res chain seq x y z
N MET A 1 3.44 -24.17 8.17
CA MET A 1 2.41 -23.68 7.23
C MET A 1 3.05 -22.66 6.31
N THR A 2 3.43 -23.06 5.10
CA THR A 2 4.05 -22.17 4.10
C THR A 2 2.95 -21.35 3.43
N LYS A 3 2.88 -20.05 3.72
CA LYS A 3 1.92 -19.12 3.12
C LYS A 3 2.25 -19.02 1.63
N LYS A 4 1.38 -19.59 0.78
CA LYS A 4 1.48 -19.51 -0.69
C LYS A 4 1.43 -18.03 -1.06
N LYS A 5 2.58 -17.47 -1.47
CA LYS A 5 2.65 -16.10 -1.97
C LYS A 5 1.91 -16.11 -3.31
N GLU A 6 0.74 -15.48 -3.35
CA GLU A 6 0.04 -15.25 -4.62
C GLU A 6 0.99 -14.55 -5.59
N PRO A 7 0.92 -14.83 -6.91
CA PRO A 7 1.74 -14.13 -7.88
C PRO A 7 1.41 -12.64 -7.79
N GLU A 8 2.37 -11.84 -7.32
CA GLU A 8 2.28 -10.38 -7.40
C GLU A 8 2.37 -10.01 -8.89
N ILE A 9 1.29 -9.44 -9.44
CA ILE A 9 1.27 -8.85 -10.79
C ILE A 9 2.40 -7.81 -10.90
N SER A 10 3.09 -7.77 -12.04
CA SER A 10 4.11 -6.74 -12.30
C SER A 10 3.46 -5.37 -12.52
N PHE A 11 4.27 -4.31 -12.47
CA PHE A 11 3.77 -2.95 -12.70
C PHE A 11 3.27 -2.79 -14.14
N GLU A 12 4.03 -3.33 -15.09
CA GLU A 12 3.73 -3.31 -16.51
C GLU A 12 2.44 -4.06 -16.81
N GLU A 13 2.25 -5.25 -16.23
CA GLU A 13 1.02 -6.02 -16.39
C GLU A 13 -0.20 -5.30 -15.78
N ALA A 14 -0.04 -4.70 -14.59
CA ALA A 14 -1.12 -3.98 -13.92
C ALA A 14 -1.51 -2.72 -14.70
N LEU A 15 -0.53 -2.01 -15.28
CA LEU A 15 -0.76 -0.84 -16.11
C LEU A 15 -1.45 -1.21 -17.43
N ASP A 16 -0.96 -2.25 -18.12
CA ASP A 16 -1.57 -2.75 -19.36
C ASP A 16 -3.04 -3.17 -19.15
N GLU A 17 -3.34 -3.83 -18.03
CA GLU A 17 -4.71 -4.21 -17.70
C GLU A 17 -5.59 -2.99 -17.40
N LEU A 18 -5.05 -2.00 -16.66
CA LEU A 18 -5.76 -0.76 -16.36
C LEU A 18 -6.06 0.05 -17.64
N GLU A 19 -5.15 0.10 -18.59
CA GLU A 19 -5.37 0.73 -19.90
C GLU A 19 -6.49 0.04 -20.68
N LYS A 20 -6.51 -1.29 -20.70
CA LYS A 20 -7.59 -2.06 -21.37
C LYS A 20 -8.94 -1.75 -20.76
N ILE A 21 -9.05 -1.78 -19.44
CA ILE A 21 -10.27 -1.42 -18.71
C ILE A 21 -10.74 -0.01 -19.05
N THR A 22 -9.80 0.94 -19.10
CA THR A 22 -10.11 2.34 -19.44
C THR A 22 -10.68 2.43 -20.86
N ARG A 23 -10.05 1.76 -21.83
CA ARG A 23 -10.55 1.71 -23.23
C ARG A 23 -11.93 1.06 -23.32
N ASP A 24 -12.18 -0.01 -22.57
CA ASP A 24 -13.46 -0.70 -22.57
C ASP A 24 -14.58 0.17 -21.97
N LEU A 25 -14.31 0.87 -20.87
CA LEU A 25 -15.23 1.85 -20.27
C LEU A 25 -15.50 3.02 -21.22
N GLU A 26 -14.47 3.59 -21.84
CA GLU A 26 -14.59 4.70 -22.79
C GLU A 26 -15.34 4.30 -24.07
N SER A 27 -15.31 3.01 -24.45
CA SER A 27 -16.03 2.53 -25.63
C SER A 27 -17.55 2.62 -25.49
N GLY A 28 -18.06 2.65 -24.25
CA GLY A 28 -19.50 2.66 -23.96
C GLY A 28 -20.25 1.38 -24.36
N LYS A 29 -19.55 0.29 -24.68
CA LYS A 29 -20.16 -0.97 -25.15
C LYS A 29 -20.47 -1.96 -24.03
N LEU A 30 -20.00 -1.70 -22.82
CA LEU A 30 -20.24 -2.54 -21.65
C LEU A 30 -21.68 -2.36 -21.16
N THR A 31 -22.27 -3.43 -20.63
CA THR A 31 -23.50 -3.34 -19.85
C THR A 31 -23.22 -2.56 -18.56
N LEU A 32 -24.28 -2.13 -17.86
CA LEU A 32 -24.14 -1.42 -16.58
C LEU A 32 -23.36 -2.27 -15.56
N ASP A 33 -23.73 -3.53 -15.37
CA ASP A 33 -23.07 -4.44 -14.43
C ASP A 33 -21.60 -4.65 -14.81
N ALA A 34 -21.31 -4.90 -16.09
CA ALA A 34 -19.93 -5.05 -16.56
C ALA A 34 -19.10 -3.76 -16.40
N SER A 35 -19.74 -2.59 -16.52
CA SER A 35 -19.06 -1.30 -16.30
C SER A 35 -18.71 -1.10 -14.83
N ILE A 36 -19.57 -1.55 -13.91
CA ILE A 36 -19.30 -1.50 -12.46
C ILE A 36 -18.13 -2.42 -12.11
N GLU A 37 -18.14 -3.66 -12.60
CA GLU A 37 -17.05 -4.62 -12.39
C GLU A 37 -15.71 -4.11 -12.96
N ALA A 38 -15.73 -3.57 -14.18
CA ALA A 38 -14.56 -2.98 -14.82
C ALA A 38 -14.02 -1.80 -14.01
N TYR A 39 -14.90 -0.93 -13.50
CA TYR A 39 -14.51 0.19 -12.65
C TYR A 39 -13.86 -0.26 -11.34
N GLU A 40 -14.45 -1.23 -10.63
CA GLU A 40 -13.90 -1.77 -9.39
C GLU A 40 -12.51 -2.38 -9.60
N ARG A 41 -12.36 -3.18 -10.67
CA ARG A 41 -11.08 -3.75 -11.06
C ARG A 41 -10.06 -2.66 -11.38
N GLY A 42 -10.45 -1.65 -12.14
CA GLY A 42 -9.61 -0.49 -12.47
C GLY A 42 -9.14 0.27 -11.23
N MET A 43 -10.02 0.47 -10.24
CA MET A 43 -9.65 1.11 -8.96
C MET A 43 -8.65 0.27 -8.17
N ASN A 44 -8.79 -1.05 -8.17
CA ASN A 44 -7.82 -1.93 -7.53
C ASN A 44 -6.45 -1.88 -8.23
N LEU A 45 -6.42 -1.98 -9.56
CA LEU A 45 -5.18 -1.88 -10.34
C LEU A 45 -4.48 -0.54 -10.15
N LYS A 46 -5.24 0.56 -10.16
CA LYS A 46 -4.71 1.90 -9.85
C LYS A 46 -4.00 1.92 -8.49
N LYS A 47 -4.62 1.34 -7.46
CA LYS A 47 -4.02 1.27 -6.12
C LYS A 47 -2.75 0.44 -6.12
N ILE A 48 -2.75 -0.71 -6.81
CA ILE A 48 -1.56 -1.57 -6.95
C ILE A 48 -0.41 -0.79 -7.59
N CYS A 49 -0.66 -0.09 -8.70
CA CYS A 49 0.34 0.73 -9.38
C CYS A 49 0.89 1.83 -8.46
N GLN A 50 0.02 2.54 -7.74
CA GLN A 50 0.42 3.58 -6.78
C GLN A 50 1.30 3.01 -5.65
N ASP A 51 0.92 1.86 -5.08
CA ASP A 51 1.69 1.20 -4.04
C ASP A 51 3.07 0.74 -4.55
N MET A 52 3.16 0.26 -5.79
CA MET A 52 4.42 -0.11 -6.43
C MET A 52 5.35 1.09 -6.62
N LEU A 53 4.81 2.21 -7.12
CA LEU A 53 5.56 3.45 -7.30
C LEU A 53 6.05 4.01 -5.96
N ALA A 54 5.19 4.06 -4.94
CA ALA A 54 5.56 4.52 -3.61
C ALA A 54 6.67 3.67 -2.98
N ARG A 55 6.66 2.35 -3.20
CA ARG A 55 7.75 1.46 -2.77
C ARG A 55 9.05 1.74 -3.50
N ALA A 56 9.00 2.01 -4.81
CA ALA A 56 10.16 2.36 -5.61
C ALA A 56 10.78 3.69 -5.16
N GLU A 57 9.96 4.72 -4.97
CA GLU A 57 10.38 6.04 -4.47
C GLU A 57 11.06 5.93 -3.11
N LYS A 58 10.46 5.22 -2.15
CA LYS A 58 11.05 5.01 -0.82
C LYS A 58 12.41 4.30 -0.87
N LYS A 59 12.56 3.37 -1.81
CA LYS A 59 13.83 2.67 -2.02
C LYS A 59 14.90 3.64 -2.55
N LEU A 60 14.54 4.51 -3.49
CA LEU A 60 15.44 5.57 -3.99
C LEU A 60 15.85 6.53 -2.86
N GLU A 61 14.89 7.04 -2.09
CA GLU A 61 15.16 7.94 -0.96
C GLU A 61 16.12 7.30 0.06
N SER A 62 15.96 6.00 0.33
CA SER A 62 16.85 5.28 1.25
C SER A 62 18.27 5.15 0.70
N LEU A 63 18.43 4.96 -0.62
CA LEU A 63 19.74 4.89 -1.26
C LEU A 63 20.44 6.25 -1.24
N GLU A 64 19.72 7.34 -1.55
CA GLU A 64 20.27 8.71 -1.50
C GLU A 64 20.71 9.12 -0.08
N LYS A 65 19.94 8.75 0.94
CA LYS A 65 20.30 8.98 2.36
C LYS A 65 21.57 8.22 2.75
N ASN A 66 21.76 7.01 2.23
CA ASN A 66 22.95 6.20 2.47
C ASN A 66 24.19 6.79 1.77
N GLU A 67 24.05 7.30 0.54
CA GLU A 67 25.15 7.98 -0.18
C GLU A 67 25.56 9.31 0.47
N LYS A 68 24.62 10.02 1.11
CA LYS A 68 24.89 11.27 1.85
C LYS A 68 25.22 11.05 3.33
N GLY A 69 25.37 9.80 3.78
CA GLY A 69 25.94 9.46 5.09
C GLY A 69 25.04 9.70 6.32
N GLN A 70 23.71 9.72 6.19
CA GLN A 70 22.81 9.76 7.36
C GLN A 70 21.96 8.49 7.49
N ILE A 71 22.25 7.71 8.53
CA ILE A 71 21.47 6.54 8.93
C ILE A 71 20.41 7.01 9.94
N GLU A 72 19.13 6.99 9.57
CA GLU A 72 18.04 7.10 10.53
C GLU A 72 17.95 5.80 11.35
N LYS A 73 18.40 5.88 12.61
CA LYS A 73 18.20 4.84 13.62
C LYS A 73 16.70 4.64 13.80
N LYS A 74 16.14 3.53 13.31
CA LYS A 74 14.86 3.03 13.84
C LYS A 74 15.12 2.58 15.28
N THR A 75 14.79 3.44 16.24
CA THR A 75 14.62 3.08 17.64
C THR A 75 13.58 1.96 17.70
N ILE A 76 14.05 0.73 17.92
CA ILE A 76 13.21 -0.37 18.35
C ILE A 76 12.68 0.03 19.73
N GLN A 77 11.41 0.41 19.80
CA GLN A 77 10.72 0.55 21.08
C GLN A 77 10.55 -0.87 21.65
N ASN A 78 11.53 -1.35 22.41
CA ASN A 78 11.36 -2.48 23.29
C ASN A 78 11.35 -1.95 24.72
N GLY A 79 10.14 -1.79 25.26
CA GLY A 79 9.92 -1.31 26.61
C GLY A 79 8.46 -1.49 27.00
N LYS A 80 8.07 -2.75 27.27
CA LYS A 80 6.97 -3.01 28.19
C LYS A 80 7.40 -2.45 29.55
N SER A 81 6.80 -1.35 29.97
CA SER A 81 6.77 -0.95 31.37
C SER A 81 5.32 -0.80 31.75
N GLN A 82 4.79 -1.89 32.30
CA GLN A 82 3.45 -2.00 32.84
C GLN A 82 3.54 -1.71 34.34
N ALA A 83 2.98 -0.56 34.75
CA ALA A 83 2.48 -0.18 36.08
C ALA A 83 3.48 -0.26 37.27
N PRO A 84 3.18 0.18 38.51
CA PRO A 84 1.92 0.77 39.02
C PRO A 84 2.13 2.03 39.88
N GLU A 85 1.13 2.91 40.00
CA GLU A 85 0.87 3.61 41.28
C GLU A 85 -0.65 3.81 41.39
N GLU A 86 -1.25 2.98 42.24
CA GLU A 86 -2.49 3.30 42.95
C GLU A 86 -2.22 4.52 43.83
N GLU A 87 -3.19 5.42 43.99
CA GLU A 87 -3.83 5.63 45.29
C GLU A 87 -5.13 6.43 45.10
N PRO A 88 -6.15 6.13 45.92
CA PRO A 88 -7.48 6.70 45.84
C PRO A 88 -7.52 8.05 46.56
N ASP A 89 -8.51 8.90 46.25
CA ASP A 89 -9.42 9.43 47.27
C ASP A 89 -10.49 10.32 46.65
N GLU A 90 -11.72 10.07 47.09
CA GLU A 90 -12.87 10.94 46.97
C GLU A 90 -12.58 12.32 47.58
N LEU A 91 -13.09 13.41 46.99
CA LEU A 91 -14.16 14.25 47.55
C LEU A 91 -14.28 15.56 46.74
N PHE A 92 -15.55 15.95 46.53
CA PHE A 92 -16.09 17.11 45.80
C PHE A 92 -16.38 16.91 44.30
#